data_AF-A0A0F3GS23-F1
#
_entry.id   AF-A0A0F3GS23-F1
#
_cell.length_a   1.000
_cell.length_b   1.000
_cell.length_c   1.000
_cell.angle_alpha   90.00
_cell.angle_beta   90.00
_cell.angle_gamma   90.00
#
_symmetry.space_group_name_H-M   'P 1'
#
loop_
_entity.id
_entity.type
_entity.pdbx_description
1 polymer ?
#
loop_
_entity_poly.entity_id
_entity_poly.type
_entity_poly.pdbx_seq_one_letter_code
_entity_poly.pdbx_strand_id
1 'polypeptide(L)'
;MKNQVFISSAIEDAEWVSLFFDKLTQTGVDVWFATRDIVPGISIVELMEKALRESNIMVVVISKNSITSQWVFFEIGVAIADEKRIIPVIIDDVPYESFPVRLKPAACFHEKSPVEAAIKVANFLQSGSKAGHLQAISSLSG
;
A
#
# COMPACT_ATOMS: atom_id res chain seq x y z
N MET A 1 8.06 -12.53 -9.04
CA MET A 1 7.46 -11.28 -9.55
C MET A 1 7.97 -10.13 -8.71
N LYS A 2 8.22 -8.96 -9.31
CA LYS A 2 8.58 -7.74 -8.58
C LYS A 2 7.28 -7.18 -7.96
N ASN A 3 7.29 -6.87 -6.66
CA ASN A 3 6.13 -6.25 -6.02
C ASN A 3 6.18 -4.76 -6.32
N GLN A 4 5.19 -4.22 -7.04
CA GLN A 4 5.05 -2.80 -7.30
C GLN A 4 3.97 -2.27 -6.36
N VAL A 5 4.41 -1.54 -5.34
CA VAL A 5 3.55 -1.05 -4.26
C VAL A 5 3.15 0.38 -4.54
N PHE A 6 1.84 0.65 -4.58
CA PHE A 6 1.26 1.99 -4.51
C PHE A 6 0.85 2.30 -3.07
N ILE A 7 1.19 3.48 -2.55
CA ILE A 7 0.78 3.92 -1.21
C ILE A 7 -0.36 4.94 -1.33
N SER A 8 -1.54 4.57 -0.83
CA SER A 8 -2.71 5.45 -0.69
C SER A 8 -2.78 6.02 0.72
N SER A 9 -2.92 7.33 0.87
CA SER A 9 -3.00 8.01 2.17
C SER A 9 -3.77 9.33 2.07
N ALA A 10 -4.20 9.87 3.22
CA ALA A 10 -4.69 11.25 3.26
C ALA A 10 -3.55 12.24 2.99
N ILE A 11 -3.91 13.48 2.64
CA ILE A 11 -2.92 14.51 2.34
C ILE A 11 -2.16 14.93 3.60
N GLU A 12 -2.89 14.94 4.70
CA GLU A 12 -2.52 15.32 6.05
C GLU A 12 -1.54 14.32 6.68
N ASP A 13 -1.49 13.09 6.18
CA ASP A 13 -0.62 12.02 6.69
C ASP A 13 0.77 12.00 6.01
N ALA A 14 1.10 13.04 5.23
CA ALA A 14 2.29 13.07 4.36
C ALA A 14 3.62 12.86 5.11
N GLU A 15 3.77 13.41 6.32
CA GLU A 15 4.99 13.23 7.12
C GLU A 15 5.18 11.76 7.52
N TRP A 16 4.11 11.11 8.00
CA TRP A 16 4.13 9.70 8.38
C TRP A 16 4.46 8.83 7.16
N VAL A 17 3.81 9.11 6.03
CA VAL A 17 3.97 8.36 4.78
C VAL A 17 5.37 8.50 4.21
N SER A 18 5.99 9.69 4.31
CA SER A 18 7.38 9.91 3.88
C SER A 18 8.34 8.99 4.63
N LEU A 19 8.24 8.93 5.96
CA LEU A 19 9.08 8.07 6.79
C LEU A 19 8.85 6.58 6.52
N PHE A 20 7.58 6.20 6.31
CA PHE A 20 7.21 4.83 5.95
C PHE A 20 7.79 4.44 4.59
N PHE A 21 7.67 5.31 3.59
CA PHE A 21 8.22 5.10 2.24
C PHE A 21 9.75 4.94 2.28
N ASP A 22 10.44 5.88 2.93
CA ASP A 22 11.90 5.84 3.06
C ASP A 22 12.37 4.54 3.72
N LYS A 23 11.66 4.09 4.77
CA LYS A 23 12.00 2.84 5.41
C LYS A 23 11.68 1.63 4.53
N LEU A 24 10.54 1.63 3.85
CA LEU A 24 10.09 0.50 3.04
C LEU A 24 11.02 0.28 1.83
N THR A 25 11.46 1.34 1.17
CA THR A 25 12.44 1.25 0.07
C THR A 25 13.78 0.68 0.53
N GLN A 26 14.26 1.04 1.73
CA GLN A 26 15.48 0.47 2.32
C GLN A 26 15.40 -1.04 2.59
N THR A 27 14.19 -1.64 2.63
CA THR A 27 14.02 -3.09 2.79
C THR A 27 14.17 -3.88 1.49
N GLY A 28 14.45 -3.22 0.36
CA GLY A 28 14.56 -3.84 -0.96
C GLY A 28 13.22 -4.12 -1.64
N VAL A 29 12.11 -3.57 -1.13
CA VAL A 29 10.81 -3.56 -1.81
C VAL A 29 10.80 -2.45 -2.86
N ASP A 30 10.32 -2.75 -4.07
CA ASP A 30 10.17 -1.77 -5.15
C ASP A 30 8.88 -0.98 -4.93
N VAL A 31 9.01 0.19 -4.30
CA VAL A 31 7.86 1.02 -3.93
C VAL A 31 7.73 2.16 -4.94
N TRP A 32 6.56 2.27 -5.55
CA TRP A 32 6.18 3.45 -6.29
C TRP A 32 5.53 4.42 -5.31
N PHE A 33 6.29 5.44 -4.93
CA PHE A 33 5.71 6.65 -4.39
C PHE A 33 5.47 7.56 -5.58
N ALA A 34 4.21 7.89 -5.84
CA ALA A 34 3.92 9.11 -6.58
C ALA A 34 4.40 10.24 -5.66
N THR A 35 5.68 10.59 -5.74
CA THR A 35 6.16 11.82 -5.13
C THR A 35 5.23 12.93 -5.59
N ARG A 36 4.79 13.76 -4.64
CA ARG A 36 4.14 15.04 -4.97
C ARG A 36 5.17 16.03 -5.53
N ASP A 37 6.04 15.56 -6.41
CA ASP A 37 6.92 16.41 -7.17
C ASP A 37 6.04 17.06 -8.24
N ILE A 38 5.60 18.28 -7.92
CA ILE A 38 4.90 19.14 -8.86
C ILE A 38 5.89 19.46 -9.98
N VAL A 39 5.82 18.69 -11.07
CA VAL A 39 6.45 19.08 -12.34
C VAL A 39 5.48 20.04 -13.04
N PRO A 40 5.86 21.31 -13.29
CA PRO A 40 5.00 22.24 -14.00
C PRO A 40 4.59 21.65 -15.37
N GLY A 41 3.29 21.56 -15.61
CA GLY A 41 2.74 21.02 -16.86
C GLY A 41 2.40 19.52 -16.87
N ILE A 42 2.63 18.79 -15.77
CA ILE A 42 2.17 17.40 -15.61
C ILE A 42 0.94 17.36 -14.70
N SER A 43 -0.13 16.71 -15.16
CA SER A 43 -1.29 16.42 -14.32
C SER A 43 -0.89 15.40 -13.25
N ILE A 44 -0.79 15.85 -11.99
CA ILE A 44 -0.51 14.98 -10.83
C ILE A 44 -1.54 13.86 -10.73
N VAL A 45 -2.79 14.15 -11.07
CA VAL A 45 -3.87 13.15 -11.13
C VAL A 45 -3.54 12.04 -12.11
N GLU A 46 -3.12 12.36 -13.34
CA GLU A 46 -2.77 11.34 -14.35
C GLU A 46 -1.57 10.51 -13.93
N LEU A 47 -0.57 11.13 -13.30
CA LEU A 47 0.61 10.42 -12.78
C LEU A 47 0.22 9.43 -11.68
N MET A 48 -0.64 9.87 -10.74
CA MET A 48 -1.15 9.02 -9.66
C MET A 48 -2.01 7.88 -10.20
N GLU A 49 -2.92 8.16 -11.14
CA GLU A 49 -3.74 7.13 -11.79
C GLU A 49 -2.88 6.10 -12.52
N LYS A 50 -1.84 6.55 -13.23
CA LYS A 50 -0.90 5.65 -13.91
C LYS A 50 -0.17 4.76 -12.90
N ALA A 51 0.41 5.35 -11.86
CA ALA A 51 1.12 4.60 -10.81
C ALA A 51 0.20 3.59 -10.12
N LEU A 52 -1.04 3.99 -9.82
CA LEU A 52 -2.06 3.12 -9.27
C LEU A 52 -2.33 1.93 -10.20
N ARG A 53 -2.57 2.18 -11.50
CA ARG A 53 -2.84 1.12 -12.49
C ARG A 53 -1.67 0.17 -12.69
N GLU A 54 -0.44 0.70 -12.74
CA GLU A 54 0.78 -0.09 -12.94
C GLU A 54 1.17 -0.92 -11.69
N SER A 55 0.73 -0.52 -10.50
CA SER A 55 0.95 -1.28 -9.27
C SER A 55 0.14 -2.58 -9.22
N ASN A 56 0.68 -3.61 -8.58
CA ASN A 56 -0.04 -4.85 -8.29
C ASN A 56 -0.45 -4.98 -6.82
N ILE A 57 0.07 -4.10 -5.96
CA ILE A 57 -0.20 -4.06 -4.53
C ILE A 57 -0.52 -2.61 -4.14
N MET A 58 -1.60 -2.42 -3.39
CA MET A 58 -1.90 -1.17 -2.72
C MET A 58 -1.64 -1.33 -1.23
N VAL A 59 -0.81 -0.46 -0.66
CA VAL A 59 -0.79 -0.19 0.77
C VAL A 59 -1.70 1.00 1.03
N VAL A 60 -2.72 0.83 1.87
CA VAL A 60 -3.61 1.93 2.28
C VAL A 60 -3.34 2.30 3.73
N VAL A 61 -3.00 3.57 3.96
CA VAL A 61 -2.81 4.14 5.29
C VAL A 61 -4.16 4.56 5.84
N ILE A 62 -4.61 3.86 6.88
CA ILE A 62 -5.88 4.09 7.57
C ILE A 62 -5.61 4.97 8.80
N SER A 63 -6.11 6.20 8.75
CA SER A 63 -5.98 7.24 9.76
C SER A 63 -7.33 7.92 9.97
N LYS A 64 -7.43 8.80 10.98
CA LYS A 64 -8.64 9.65 11.14
C LYS A 64 -8.87 10.55 9.91
N ASN A 65 -7.81 10.92 9.20
CA ASN A 65 -7.88 11.75 8.00
C ASN A 65 -8.34 10.91 6.79
N SER A 66 -7.79 9.71 6.62
CA SER A 66 -8.07 8.91 5.41
C SER A 66 -9.46 8.31 5.38
N ILE A 67 -10.09 8.04 6.53
CA ILE A 67 -11.49 7.57 6.62
C ILE A 67 -12.51 8.65 6.21
N THR A 68 -12.09 9.90 6.03
CA THR A 68 -12.97 10.98 5.53
C THR A 68 -12.54 11.48 4.14
N SER A 69 -11.46 10.91 3.57
CA SER A 69 -10.91 11.33 2.28
C SER A 69 -11.62 10.66 1.11
N GLN A 70 -12.37 11.46 0.34
CA GLN A 70 -12.98 11.01 -0.93
C GLN A 70 -11.95 10.47 -1.92
N TRP A 71 -10.75 11.05 -1.93
CA TRP A 71 -9.67 10.62 -2.81
C TRP A 71 -9.17 9.23 -2.46
N VAL A 72 -8.93 8.96 -1.18
CA VAL A 72 -8.53 7.62 -0.71
C VAL A 72 -9.61 6.59 -1.05
N PHE A 73 -10.88 6.93 -0.90
CA PHE A 73 -11.98 6.04 -1.28
C PHE A 73 -12.02 5.75 -2.79
N PHE A 74 -11.75 6.75 -3.62
CA PHE A 74 -11.65 6.57 -5.06
C PHE A 74 -10.51 5.61 -5.43
N GLU A 75 -9.31 5.82 -4.88
CA GLU A 75 -8.15 4.95 -5.14
C GLU A 75 -8.42 3.50 -4.72
N ILE A 76 -9.02 3.31 -3.54
CA ILE A 76 -9.41 1.99 -3.06
C ILE A 76 -10.42 1.33 -4.02
N GLY A 77 -11.42 2.08 -4.51
CA GLY A 77 -12.39 1.59 -5.48
C GLY A 77 -11.73 1.10 -6.77
N VAL A 78 -10.76 1.86 -7.29
CA VAL A 78 -9.95 1.45 -8.45
C VAL A 78 -9.13 0.20 -8.14
N ALA A 79 -8.48 0.12 -6.99
CA ALA A 79 -7.69 -1.06 -6.61
C ALA A 79 -8.54 -2.33 -6.48
N ILE A 80 -9.78 -2.21 -5.97
CA ILE A 80 -10.74 -3.33 -5.93
C ILE A 80 -11.14 -3.75 -7.34
N ALA A 81 -11.49 -2.79 -8.20
CA ALA A 81 -11.91 -3.04 -9.57
C ALA A 81 -10.81 -3.73 -10.40
N ASP A 82 -9.55 -3.36 -10.15
CA ASP A 82 -8.37 -3.94 -10.80
C ASP A 82 -7.83 -5.19 -10.07
N GLU A 83 -8.57 -5.75 -9.11
CA GLU A 83 -8.21 -6.95 -8.34
C GLU A 83 -6.83 -6.89 -7.66
N LYS A 84 -6.39 -5.69 -7.27
CA LYS A 84 -5.08 -5.49 -6.63
C LYS A 84 -5.08 -6.05 -5.21
N ARG A 85 -3.91 -6.50 -4.74
CA ARG A 85 -3.75 -6.91 -3.34
C ARG A 85 -3.71 -5.66 -2.45
N ILE A 86 -4.73 -5.47 -1.61
CA ILE A 86 -4.82 -4.34 -0.68
C ILE A 86 -4.27 -4.75 0.69
N ILE A 87 -3.37 -3.93 1.24
CA ILE A 87 -2.69 -4.11 2.54
C ILE A 87 -2.97 -2.87 3.40
N PRO A 88 -3.84 -2.99 4.41
CA PRO A 88 -4.14 -1.88 5.32
C PRO A 88 -3.07 -1.70 6.38
N VAL A 89 -2.67 -0.46 6.60
CA VAL A 89 -1.82 -0.04 7.71
C VAL A 89 -2.57 1.00 8.53
N ILE A 90 -2.96 0.64 9.74
CA ILE A 90 -3.80 1.43 10.64
C ILE A 90 -2.88 2.17 11.61
N ILE A 91 -2.86 3.50 11.49
CA ILE A 91 -1.93 4.37 12.21
C ILE A 91 -2.60 5.16 13.34
N ASP A 92 -3.94 5.14 13.38
CA ASP A 92 -4.77 5.77 14.40
C ASP A 92 -5.76 4.80 15.03
N ASP A 93 -6.32 5.21 16.17
CA ASP A 93 -7.46 4.54 16.78
C ASP A 93 -8.75 4.98 16.04
N VAL A 94 -9.11 4.22 15.01
CA VAL A 94 -10.32 4.43 14.19
C VAL A 94 -11.29 3.24 14.34
N PRO A 95 -12.61 3.48 14.47
CA PRO A 95 -13.59 2.40 14.49
C PRO A 95 -13.55 1.59 13.19
N TYR A 96 -13.67 0.27 13.30
CA TYR A 96 -13.63 -0.64 12.14
C TYR A 96 -14.77 -0.37 11.15
N GLU A 97 -15.91 0.08 11.67
CA GLU A 97 -17.11 0.45 10.90
C GLU A 97 -16.86 1.64 9.97
N SER A 98 -15.86 2.46 10.28
CA SER A 98 -15.46 3.62 9.47
C SER A 98 -14.51 3.25 8.33
N PHE A 99 -14.16 1.96 8.17
CA PHE A 99 -13.17 1.57 7.20
C PHE A 99 -13.79 1.53 5.80
N PRO A 100 -13.12 2.10 4.77
CA PRO A 100 -13.62 2.09 3.40
C PRO A 100 -13.89 0.70 2.81
N VAL A 101 -13.21 -0.32 3.34
CA VAL A 101 -13.30 -1.71 2.87
C VAL A 101 -13.47 -2.63 4.06
N ARG A 102 -14.25 -3.70 3.87
CA ARG A 102 -14.20 -4.88 4.75
C ARG A 102 -12.88 -5.60 4.54
N LEU A 103 -11.88 -5.16 5.28
CA LEU A 103 -10.55 -5.73 5.21
C LEU A 103 -10.54 -7.08 5.93
N LYS A 104 -9.99 -8.11 5.28
CA LYS A 104 -9.78 -9.41 5.90
C LYS A 104 -8.76 -9.24 7.04
N PRO A 105 -9.07 -9.62 8.29
CA PRO A 105 -8.21 -9.35 9.45
C PRO A 105 -6.75 -9.82 9.32
N ALA A 106 -6.51 -10.88 8.54
CA ALA A 106 -5.20 -11.50 8.38
C ALA A 106 -4.15 -10.65 7.65
N ALA A 107 -4.50 -9.49 7.10
CA ALA A 107 -3.58 -8.61 6.37
C ALA A 107 -3.56 -7.17 6.90
N CYS A 108 -4.22 -6.88 8.04
CA CYS A 108 -4.25 -5.55 8.63
C CYS A 108 -3.10 -5.38 9.63
N PHE A 109 -2.29 -4.32 9.46
CA PHE A 109 -1.25 -3.96 10.42
C PHE A 109 -1.71 -2.78 11.26
N HIS A 110 -1.91 -3.00 12.56
CA HIS A 110 -2.05 -1.90 13.52
C HIS A 110 -0.65 -1.51 13.98
N GLU A 111 -0.14 -0.38 13.48
CA GLU A 111 1.19 0.10 13.80
C GLU A 111 1.28 1.61 13.60
N LYS A 112 1.51 2.33 14.70
CA LYS A 112 1.59 3.80 14.71
C LYS A 112 2.97 4.29 14.27
N SER A 113 4.02 3.47 14.42
CA SER A 113 5.36 3.80 13.98
C SER A 113 5.53 3.57 12.47
N PRO A 114 5.87 4.60 11.67
CA PRO A 114 6.07 4.43 10.22
C PRO A 114 7.21 3.45 9.91
N VAL A 115 8.24 3.43 10.75
CA VAL A 115 9.41 2.56 10.58
C VAL A 115 9.04 1.09 10.83
N GLU A 116 8.34 0.80 11.93
CA GLU A 116 7.93 -0.56 12.26
C GLU A 116 6.87 -1.08 11.27
N ALA A 117 5.96 -0.20 10.84
CA ALA A 117 4.96 -0.54 9.83
C ALA A 117 5.63 -0.96 8.52
N ALA A 118 6.64 -0.23 8.07
CA ALA A 118 7.39 -0.55 6.86
C ALA A 118 8.08 -1.93 6.96
N ILE A 119 8.69 -2.24 8.11
CA ILE A 119 9.32 -3.55 8.36
C ILE A 119 8.28 -4.67 8.31
N LYS A 120 7.13 -4.51 8.97
CA LYS A 120 6.04 -5.48 8.98
C LYS A 120 5.50 -5.75 7.57
N VAL A 121 5.24 -4.68 6.81
CA VAL A 121 4.78 -4.78 5.42
C VAL A 121 5.84 -5.47 4.55
N ALA A 122 7.11 -5.09 4.65
CA ALA A 122 8.19 -5.73 3.91
C ALA A 122 8.27 -7.24 4.16
N ASN A 123 8.24 -7.65 5.44
CA ASN A 123 8.27 -9.06 5.82
C ASN A 123 7.07 -9.84 5.27
N PHE A 124 5.88 -9.23 5.30
CA PHE A 124 4.66 -9.83 4.74
C PHE A 124 4.71 -9.98 3.21
N LEU A 125 5.28 -8.99 2.53
CA LEU A 125 5.47 -9.02 1.08
C LEU A 125 6.50 -10.08 0.65
N GLN A 126 7.57 -10.24 1.43
CA GLN A 126 8.65 -11.19 1.15
C GLN A 126 8.28 -12.64 1.53
N SER A 127 7.53 -12.86 2.61
CA SER A 127 7.08 -14.19 3.04
C SER A 127 6.12 -14.85 2.04
N GLY A 128 5.19 -14.08 1.45
CA GLY A 128 4.31 -14.57 0.38
C GLY A 128 5.06 -14.96 -0.90
N SER A 129 6.18 -14.29 -1.20
CA SER A 129 7.00 -14.57 -2.38
C SER A 129 7.75 -15.92 -2.26
N LYS A 130 8.21 -16.27 -1.06
CA LYS A 130 8.89 -17.56 -0.79
C LYS A 130 7.95 -18.76 -0.90
N ALA A 131 6.70 -18.64 -0.41
CA ALA A 131 5.72 -19.72 -0.47
C ALA A 131 5.34 -20.10 -1.92
N GLY A 132 5.19 -19.10 -2.80
CA GLY A 132 4.92 -19.33 -4.23
C GLY A 132 6.08 -19.97 -4.98
N HIS A 133 7.34 -19.65 -4.62
CA HIS A 133 8.53 -20.25 -5.23
C HIS A 133 8.67 -21.74 -4.88
N LEU A 134 8.39 -22.12 -3.62
CA LEU A 134 8.42 -23.53 -3.19
C LEU A 134 7.35 -24.40 -3.87
N GLN A 135 6.15 -23.87 -4.10
CA GLN A 135 5.07 -24.59 -4.80
C GLN A 135 5.33 -24.76 -6.31
N ALA A 136 6.02 -23.80 -6.94
CA ALA A 136 6.39 -23.87 -8.35
C ALA A 136 7.49 -24.93 -8.62
N ILE A 137 8.42 -25.13 -7.68
CA ILE A 137 9.47 -26.16 -7.82
C ILE A 137 8.89 -27.57 -7.66
N SER A 138 7.94 -27.76 -6.74
CA SER A 138 7.27 -29.06 -6.53
C SER A 138 6.36 -29.50 -7.68
N SER A 139 5.90 -28.57 -8.54
CA SER A 139 5.04 -28.86 -9.69
C SER A 139 5.82 -29.10 -10.99
N LEU A 140 7.11 -28.79 -11.02
CA LEU A 140 8.03 -29.09 -12.14
C LEU A 140 8.82 -30.40 -11.96
N SER A 141 8.63 -31.07 -10.82
CA SER A 141 9.27 -32.35 -10.47
C SER A 141 8.29 -33.53 -10.43
N GLY A 142 7.08 -33.36 -11.02
CA GLY A 142 6.05 -34.40 -11.16
C GLY A 142 5.73 -34.69 -12.62
#